data_AF-A0A327NUE6-F1
#
_entry.id   AF-A0A327NUE6-F1
#
_cell.length_a   1.000
_cell.length_b   1.000
_cell.length_c   1.000
_cell.angle_alpha   90.00
_cell.angle_beta   90.00
_cell.angle_gamma   90.00
#
_symmetry.space_group_name_H-M   'P 1'
#
loop_
_entity.id
_entity.type
_entity.pdbx_description
1 polymer ?
#
loop_
_entity_poly.entity_id
_entity_poly.type
_entity_poly.pdbx_seq_one_letter_code
_entity_poly.pdbx_strand_id
1 'polypeptide(L)'
;MNRSPFYLNCLFSWLLLALCTHSLFGQAGSSSLMAGYETTTNRLRLLPPNVASIERSGNVPVNFNTGQLNYGIPIHTIEVDNNVSIPIQLAYNNSGLKPDELPTWVGNGWDLHVGGTIVQTINGMDDFDGTAGLQIQANRNALNAYIQGGMSLTEQYQYCDAVVKNLKDSQFDTFSFNLPGKSGKFYFDKASDGSPKAVLYNQQPLRINFANNQFTITDERGNVYAFTLSINGSETYPDLPFPLTRTLPN
;
A
#
# COMPACT_ATOMS: atom_id res chain seq x y z
N MET A 1 -47.44 28.97 62.58
CA MET A 1 -46.74 28.24 61.50
C MET A 1 -46.36 29.23 60.42
N ASN A 2 -45.29 28.96 59.67
CA ASN A 2 -44.56 29.85 58.74
C ASN A 2 -43.47 30.72 59.38
N ARG A 3 -42.27 30.14 59.54
CA ARG A 3 -41.02 30.91 59.62
C ARG A 3 -40.38 30.93 58.22
N SER A 4 -40.28 32.16 57.73
CA SER A 4 -39.69 32.72 56.51
C SER A 4 -38.70 31.89 55.64
N PRO A 5 -38.80 31.97 54.29
CA PRO A 5 -37.85 31.39 53.33
C PRO A 5 -36.57 32.25 53.14
N PHE A 6 -36.26 33.14 54.08
CA PHE A 6 -35.18 34.13 53.91
C PHE A 6 -33.79 33.55 54.17
N TYR A 7 -33.67 32.58 55.09
CA TYR A 7 -32.38 31.99 55.45
C TYR A 7 -31.83 31.03 54.40
N LEU A 8 -32.70 30.36 53.63
CA LEU A 8 -32.28 29.39 52.61
C LEU A 8 -31.68 30.08 51.38
N ASN A 9 -32.24 31.23 50.97
CA ASN A 9 -31.69 32.04 49.89
C ASN A 9 -30.37 32.72 50.26
N CYS A 10 -30.19 33.11 51.53
CA CYS A 10 -28.94 33.68 52.02
C CYS A 10 -27.80 32.64 52.05
N LEU A 11 -28.09 31.40 52.48
CA LEU A 11 -27.12 30.31 52.49
C LEU A 11 -26.72 29.88 51.07
N PHE A 12 -27.67 29.85 50.13
CA PHE A 12 -27.37 29.52 48.73
C PHE A 12 -26.53 30.60 48.03
N SER A 13 -26.74 31.88 48.36
CA SER A 13 -25.93 32.99 47.85
C SER A 13 -24.48 32.97 48.39
N TRP A 14 -24.29 32.61 49.66
CA TRP A 14 -22.95 32.43 50.24
C TRP A 14 -22.23 31.19 49.66
N LEU A 15 -22.96 30.12 49.35
CA LEU A 15 -22.40 28.93 48.70
C LEU A 15 -21.97 29.23 47.25
N LEU A 16 -22.75 30.03 46.50
CA LEU A 16 -22.39 30.47 45.14
C LEU A 16 -21.17 31.40 45.14
N LEU A 17 -21.04 32.28 46.14
CA LEU A 17 -19.85 33.12 46.29
C LEU A 17 -18.59 32.32 46.66
N ALA A 18 -18.72 31.27 47.47
CA ALA A 18 -17.60 30.39 47.84
C ALA A 18 -17.13 29.50 46.68
N LEU A 19 -18.02 29.13 45.75
CA LEU A 19 -17.65 28.37 44.53
C LEU A 19 -16.96 29.24 43.47
N CYS A 20 -17.25 30.54 43.41
CA CYS A 20 -16.56 31.48 42.51
C CYS A 20 -15.14 31.87 42.98
N THR A 21 -14.80 31.70 44.25
CA THR A 21 -13.46 32.04 44.76
C THR A 21 -12.44 30.91 44.63
N HIS A 22 -12.86 29.69 44.30
CA HIS A 22 -11.94 28.55 44.07
C HIS A 22 -11.42 28.47 42.62
N SER A 23 -11.79 29.41 41.75
CA SER A 23 -11.28 29.52 40.37
C SER A 23 -10.10 30.49 40.22
N LEU A 24 -9.51 31.00 41.30
CA LEU A 24 -8.33 31.87 41.25
C LEU A 24 -7.38 31.61 42.43
N PHE A 25 -6.68 30.48 42.39
CA PHE A 25 -5.25 30.53 42.66
C PHE A 25 -4.54 30.76 41.33
N GLY A 26 -4.67 31.99 40.82
CA GLY A 26 -3.71 32.53 39.88
C GLY A 26 -2.38 32.66 40.62
N GLN A 27 -1.33 31.99 40.13
CA GLN A 27 0.03 32.37 40.49
C GLN A 27 0.23 33.81 40.05
N ALA A 28 0.20 34.74 41.01
CA ALA A 28 0.86 36.04 40.88
C ALA A 28 2.38 35.82 40.93
N GLY A 29 2.90 35.19 39.88
CA GLY A 29 4.29 35.24 39.48
C GLY A 29 4.24 35.62 38.01
N SER A 30 4.82 36.76 37.67
CA SER A 30 4.83 37.35 36.33
C SER A 30 5.19 36.32 35.26
N SER A 31 4.17 35.63 34.75
CA SER A 31 4.27 34.66 33.68
C SER A 31 4.08 35.45 32.40
N SER A 32 5.15 36.10 31.97
CA SER A 32 5.21 36.72 30.67
C SER A 32 5.12 35.60 29.62
N LEU A 33 3.91 35.33 29.11
CA LEU A 33 3.74 34.64 27.82
C LEU A 33 4.28 35.50 26.64
N MET A 34 4.75 36.70 26.94
CA MET A 34 5.60 37.53 26.09
C MET A 34 6.97 37.74 26.78
N ALA A 35 7.78 36.69 26.89
CA ALA A 35 9.21 36.88 27.11
C ALA A 35 9.83 37.31 25.76
N GLY A 36 10.09 38.61 25.62
CA GLY A 36 10.99 39.17 24.60
C GLY A 36 10.55 38.96 23.15
N TYR A 37 9.60 39.78 22.69
CA TYR A 37 9.65 40.27 21.30
C TYR A 37 10.99 41.02 21.11
N GLU A 38 11.62 40.78 19.95
CA GLU A 38 12.92 41.29 19.49
C GLU A 38 14.17 40.58 20.03
N THR A 39 14.60 39.53 19.32
CA THR A 39 15.95 39.52 18.73
C THR A 39 16.05 38.43 17.68
N THR A 40 16.29 38.87 16.44
CA THR A 40 16.75 38.10 15.28
C THR A 40 17.92 37.19 15.66
N THR A 41 17.64 35.96 16.09
CA THR A 41 18.64 34.91 16.08
C THR A 41 18.05 33.71 15.38
N ASN A 42 18.70 33.37 14.27
CA ASN A 42 18.41 32.21 13.43
C ASN A 42 18.84 30.93 14.18
N ARG A 43 18.28 30.70 15.37
CA ARG A 43 18.59 29.55 16.23
C ARG A 43 17.51 28.51 16.07
N LEU A 44 17.93 27.31 15.67
CA LEU A 44 17.10 26.11 15.73
C LEU A 44 16.50 25.98 17.13
N ARG A 45 15.18 26.19 17.23
CA ARG A 45 14.45 26.02 18.48
C ARG A 45 13.95 24.58 18.54
N LEU A 46 14.64 23.76 19.30
CA LEU A 46 14.19 22.40 19.60
C LEU A 46 13.01 22.47 20.57
N LEU A 47 11.89 21.89 20.18
CA LEU A 47 10.74 21.74 21.06
C LEU A 47 11.06 20.70 22.14
N PRO A 48 10.64 20.91 23.40
CA PRO A 48 10.75 19.88 24.41
C PRO A 48 10.00 18.61 23.95
N PRO A 49 10.52 17.39 24.22
CA PRO A 49 10.02 16.15 23.62
C PRO A 49 8.51 15.94 23.74
N ASN A 50 7.92 16.33 24.87
CA ASN A 50 6.48 16.21 25.13
C ASN A 50 5.61 17.15 24.29
N VAL A 51 6.13 18.33 23.92
CA VAL A 51 5.39 19.28 23.06
C VAL A 51 5.56 18.89 21.59
N ALA A 52 6.75 18.43 21.21
CA ALA A 52 7.02 17.91 19.88
C ALA A 52 6.19 16.66 19.55
N SER A 53 5.92 15.79 20.53
CA SER A 53 5.07 14.61 20.33
C SER A 53 3.60 14.98 20.13
N ILE A 54 3.08 15.97 20.87
CA ILE A 54 1.71 16.48 20.72
C ILE A 54 1.53 17.14 19.35
N GLU A 55 2.50 17.94 18.91
CA GLU A 55 2.47 18.58 17.59
C GLU A 55 2.50 17.54 16.47
N ARG A 56 3.30 16.47 16.61
CA ARG A 56 3.26 15.33 15.67
C ARG A 56 1.90 14.65 15.61
N SER A 57 1.24 14.45 16.75
CA SER A 57 -0.10 13.83 16.80
C SER A 57 -1.18 14.70 16.17
N GLY A 58 -1.05 16.03 16.20
CA GLY A 58 -2.01 16.96 15.59
C GLY A 58 -1.87 17.12 14.08
N ASN A 59 -0.71 16.77 13.51
CA ASN A 59 -0.35 17.12 12.13
C ASN A 59 -0.31 15.90 11.18
N VAL A 60 -1.02 14.82 11.52
CA VAL A 60 -1.15 13.65 10.64
C VAL A 60 -2.09 13.99 9.50
N PRO A 61 -1.66 13.92 8.23
CA PRO A 61 -2.50 14.26 7.10
C PRO A 61 -3.63 13.23 6.97
N VAL A 62 -4.86 13.75 7.01
CA VAL A 62 -6.09 12.98 6.77
C VAL A 62 -6.58 13.36 5.38
N ASN A 63 -6.94 12.36 4.58
CA ASN A 63 -7.74 12.63 3.39
C ASN A 63 -9.17 12.96 3.84
N PHE A 64 -9.57 14.23 3.76
CA PHE A 64 -10.89 14.68 4.22
C PHE A 64 -12.07 14.06 3.44
N ASN A 65 -11.84 13.55 2.23
CA ASN A 65 -12.90 12.94 1.42
C ASN A 65 -13.12 11.46 1.76
N THR A 66 -12.07 10.74 2.14
CA THR A 66 -12.13 9.29 2.44
C THR A 66 -11.98 8.96 3.91
N GLY A 67 -11.61 9.94 4.76
CA GLY A 67 -11.26 9.74 6.16
C GLY A 67 -9.98 8.93 6.39
N GLN A 68 -9.27 8.57 5.30
CA GLN A 68 -8.09 7.72 5.38
C GLN A 68 -6.89 8.50 5.91
N LEU A 69 -6.12 7.86 6.79
CA LEU A 69 -4.81 8.32 7.22
C LEU A 69 -3.77 7.86 6.19
N ASN A 70 -2.95 8.79 5.70
CA ASN A 70 -1.83 8.47 4.81
C ASN A 70 -0.56 9.03 5.44
N TYR A 71 0.19 8.19 6.15
CA TYR A 71 1.37 8.63 6.89
C TYR A 71 2.59 7.79 6.54
N GLY A 72 3.64 8.44 6.02
CA GLY A 72 4.90 7.80 5.69
C GLY A 72 5.98 8.12 6.72
N ILE A 73 6.62 7.10 7.29
CA ILE A 73 7.83 7.23 8.12
C ILE A 73 9.03 6.82 7.26
N PRO A 74 9.86 7.77 6.79
CA PRO A 74 11.12 7.43 6.16
C PRO A 74 12.04 6.82 7.21
N ILE A 75 12.56 5.61 6.94
CA ILE A 75 13.52 4.93 7.81
C ILE A 75 14.93 5.25 7.34
N HIS A 76 15.20 5.05 6.06
CA HIS A 76 16.50 5.26 5.46
C HIS A 76 16.37 5.44 3.95
N THR A 77 17.38 6.02 3.30
CA THR A 77 17.48 6.02 1.85
C THR A 77 18.82 5.42 1.49
N ILE A 78 18.79 4.33 0.71
CA ILE A 78 20.01 3.74 0.16
C ILE A 78 20.36 4.52 -1.10
N GLU A 79 21.47 5.24 -1.05
CA GLU A 79 22.04 5.91 -2.20
C GLU A 79 23.03 4.95 -2.87
N VAL A 80 22.72 4.47 -4.08
CA VAL A 80 23.59 3.55 -4.82
C VAL A 80 24.57 4.33 -5.70
N ASP A 81 24.04 5.33 -6.41
CA ASP A 81 24.79 6.29 -7.22
C ASP A 81 23.94 7.57 -7.34
N ASN A 82 24.47 8.64 -7.94
CA ASN A 82 23.79 9.94 -8.13
C ASN A 82 22.42 9.85 -8.85
N ASN A 83 22.11 8.69 -9.41
CA ASN A 83 20.97 8.44 -10.27
C ASN A 83 19.99 7.40 -9.72
N VAL A 84 20.35 6.67 -8.68
CA VAL A 84 19.55 5.59 -8.11
C VAL A 84 19.54 5.72 -6.60
N SER A 85 18.40 6.17 -6.08
CA SER A 85 18.11 6.21 -4.65
C SER A 85 16.93 5.30 -4.36
N ILE A 86 17.05 4.51 -3.29
CA ILE A 86 16.04 3.56 -2.85
C ILE A 86 15.54 4.00 -1.47
N PRO A 87 14.41 4.72 -1.39
CA PRO A 87 13.84 5.11 -0.12
C PRO A 87 13.20 3.89 0.56
N ILE A 88 13.66 3.61 1.78
CA ILE A 88 13.06 2.65 2.70
C ILE A 88 12.12 3.42 3.62
N GLN A 89 10.83 3.16 3.50
CA GLN A 89 9.80 3.84 4.28
C GLN A 89 8.73 2.87 4.76
N LEU A 90 8.22 3.12 5.96
CA LEU A 90 6.97 2.53 6.44
C LEU A 90 5.82 3.44 6.02
N ALA A 91 4.86 2.91 5.27
CA ALA A 91 3.64 3.62 4.92
C ALA A 91 2.49 3.06 5.76
N TYR A 92 1.78 3.95 6.47
CA TYR A 92 0.50 3.62 7.06
C TYR A 92 -0.60 4.04 6.10
N ASN A 93 -1.35 3.08 5.59
CA ASN A 93 -2.49 3.29 4.72
C ASN A 93 -3.67 2.48 5.26
N ASN A 94 -4.49 3.13 6.06
CA ASN A 94 -5.61 2.44 6.69
C ASN A 94 -6.91 3.27 6.57
N SER A 95 -8.00 2.58 6.25
CA SER A 95 -9.37 3.11 6.21
C SER A 95 -10.19 2.77 7.48
N GLY A 96 -9.55 2.20 8.49
CA GLY A 96 -10.13 1.69 9.72
C GLY A 96 -9.75 0.22 9.95
N LEU A 97 -9.70 -0.21 11.22
CA LEU A 97 -9.38 -1.59 11.57
C LEU A 97 -10.48 -2.55 11.07
N LYS A 98 -10.23 -3.23 9.96
CA LYS A 98 -11.11 -4.30 9.46
C LYS A 98 -10.66 -5.63 10.10
N PRO A 99 -11.55 -6.35 10.81
CA PRO A 99 -11.17 -7.64 11.43
C PRO A 99 -10.67 -8.68 10.44
N ASP A 100 -11.17 -8.62 9.20
CA ASP A 100 -10.83 -9.56 8.12
C ASP A 100 -9.64 -9.10 7.27
N GLU A 101 -9.01 -7.97 7.60
CA GLU A 101 -7.81 -7.50 6.90
C GLU A 101 -6.57 -8.18 7.47
N LEU A 102 -5.88 -8.93 6.60
CA LEU A 102 -4.66 -9.61 6.98
C LEU A 102 -3.55 -8.57 7.24
N PRO A 103 -2.88 -8.65 8.41
CA PRO A 103 -1.77 -7.76 8.69
C PRO A 103 -0.59 -8.11 7.79
N THR A 104 0.20 -7.12 7.42
CA THR A 104 1.48 -7.36 6.78
C THR A 104 2.49 -7.84 7.83
N TRP A 105 3.67 -8.24 7.36
CA TRP A 105 4.81 -8.58 8.21
C TRP A 105 5.32 -7.42 9.09
N VAL A 106 4.92 -6.17 8.82
CA VAL A 106 5.20 -4.99 9.67
C VAL A 106 3.98 -4.53 10.49
N GLY A 107 2.87 -5.25 10.42
CA GLY A 107 1.66 -5.01 11.22
C GLY A 107 0.46 -4.53 10.40
N ASN A 108 -0.69 -4.44 11.06
CA ASN A 108 -1.95 -4.09 10.38
C ASN A 108 -1.98 -2.64 9.88
N GLY A 109 -2.33 -2.46 8.61
CA GLY A 109 -2.38 -1.16 7.92
C GLY A 109 -1.01 -0.50 7.70
N TRP A 110 0.09 -1.20 8.02
CA TRP A 110 1.44 -0.77 7.73
C TRP A 110 2.00 -1.56 6.55
N ASP A 111 2.69 -0.89 5.65
CA ASP A 111 3.42 -1.50 4.54
C ASP A 111 4.87 -1.03 4.57
N LEU A 112 5.82 -1.94 4.40
CA LEU A 112 7.22 -1.57 4.21
C LEU A 112 7.52 -1.45 2.71
N HIS A 113 7.86 -0.23 2.29
CA HIS A 113 8.35 0.02 0.95
C HIS A 113 9.87 0.01 0.99
N VAL A 114 10.49 -1.02 0.42
CA VAL A 114 11.96 -1.18 0.30
C VAL A 114 12.47 -1.00 -1.13
N GLY A 115 11.59 -0.68 -2.07
CA GLY A 115 11.91 -0.47 -3.48
C GLY A 115 12.28 -1.77 -4.20
N GLY A 116 11.48 -2.15 -5.19
CA GLY A 116 11.63 -3.44 -5.88
C GLY A 116 10.57 -4.43 -5.45
N THR A 117 9.53 -4.58 -6.25
CA THR A 117 8.51 -5.62 -6.07
C THR A 117 7.92 -5.98 -7.43
N ILE A 118 7.65 -7.26 -7.65
CA ILE A 118 6.83 -7.74 -8.76
C ILE A 118 5.70 -8.58 -8.17
N VAL A 119 4.46 -8.25 -8.54
CA VAL A 119 3.24 -8.93 -8.09
C VAL A 119 2.52 -9.50 -9.31
N GLN A 120 2.23 -10.81 -9.27
CA GLN A 120 1.40 -11.48 -10.27
C GLN A 120 -0.06 -11.44 -9.81
N THR A 121 -0.94 -10.91 -10.64
CA THR A 121 -2.38 -11.06 -10.53
C THR A 121 -2.82 -12.13 -11.52
N ILE A 122 -3.21 -13.28 -10.99
CA ILE A 122 -3.68 -14.41 -11.79
C ILE A 122 -5.11 -14.11 -12.27
N ASN A 123 -5.33 -14.15 -13.57
CA ASN A 123 -6.67 -13.99 -14.16
C ASN A 123 -7.02 -15.28 -14.91
N GLY A 124 -8.05 -15.99 -14.46
CA GLY A 124 -8.35 -17.31 -15.02
C GLY A 124 -7.40 -18.35 -14.43
N MET A 125 -6.41 -18.80 -15.18
CA MET A 125 -5.46 -19.84 -14.77
C MET A 125 -4.05 -19.28 -14.70
N ASP A 126 -3.20 -19.83 -13.83
CA ASP A 126 -1.81 -19.35 -13.75
C ASP A 126 -1.07 -19.66 -15.05
N ASP A 127 -0.54 -18.61 -15.66
CA ASP A 127 0.24 -18.67 -16.88
C ASP A 127 1.47 -19.59 -16.75
N PHE A 128 2.00 -19.80 -15.54
CA PHE A 128 3.23 -20.55 -15.26
C PHE A 128 3.04 -21.89 -14.54
N ASP A 129 1.80 -22.32 -14.26
CA ASP A 129 1.51 -23.63 -13.61
C ASP A 129 1.72 -24.84 -14.54
N GLY A 130 1.94 -24.61 -15.83
CA GLY A 130 2.34 -25.66 -16.79
C GLY A 130 1.20 -26.60 -17.23
N THR A 131 -0.04 -26.33 -16.81
CA THR A 131 -1.22 -27.14 -17.13
C THR A 131 -2.10 -26.53 -18.22
N ALA A 132 -2.65 -25.33 -17.96
CA ALA A 132 -3.70 -24.75 -18.79
C ALA A 132 -3.52 -23.26 -19.14
N GLY A 133 -2.51 -22.58 -18.57
CA GLY A 133 -2.20 -21.17 -18.83
C GLY A 133 -1.79 -20.84 -20.27
N LEU A 134 -1.74 -19.55 -20.60
CA LEU A 134 -1.47 -19.04 -21.96
C LEU A 134 0.02 -19.04 -22.34
N GLN A 135 0.93 -19.41 -21.43
CA GLN A 135 2.31 -19.75 -21.81
C GLN A 135 2.42 -21.11 -22.51
N ILE A 136 1.35 -21.91 -22.54
CA ILE A 136 1.29 -23.14 -23.32
C ILE A 136 0.83 -22.81 -24.75
N GLN A 137 1.64 -23.17 -25.73
CA GLN A 137 1.41 -22.80 -27.13
C GLN A 137 0.05 -23.30 -27.66
N ALA A 138 -0.35 -24.52 -27.28
CA ALA A 138 -1.62 -25.10 -27.73
C ALA A 138 -2.84 -24.31 -27.21
N ASN A 139 -2.82 -23.89 -25.94
CA ASN A 139 -3.92 -23.15 -25.31
C ASN A 139 -4.04 -21.75 -25.92
N ARG A 140 -2.90 -21.09 -26.11
CA ARG A 140 -2.81 -19.81 -26.81
C ARG A 140 -3.30 -19.89 -28.26
N ASN A 141 -2.92 -20.92 -29.01
CA ASN A 141 -3.40 -21.11 -30.38
C ASN A 141 -4.92 -21.26 -30.41
N ALA A 142 -5.50 -21.96 -29.43
CA ALA A 142 -6.95 -22.06 -29.29
C ALA A 142 -7.58 -20.69 -28.98
N LEU A 143 -7.04 -19.92 -28.04
CA LEU A 143 -7.51 -18.55 -27.76
C LEU A 143 -7.44 -17.66 -29.01
N ASN A 144 -6.32 -17.69 -29.74
CA ASN A 144 -6.15 -16.91 -30.97
C ASN A 144 -7.14 -17.32 -32.07
N ALA A 145 -7.34 -18.63 -32.28
CA ALA A 145 -8.31 -19.12 -33.25
C ALA A 145 -9.75 -18.75 -32.87
N TYR A 146 -10.07 -18.71 -31.57
CA TYR A 146 -11.35 -18.22 -31.08
C TYR A 146 -11.53 -16.71 -31.36
N ILE A 147 -10.57 -15.87 -30.97
CA ILE A 147 -10.62 -14.41 -31.15
C ILE A 147 -10.67 -14.02 -32.63
N GLN A 148 -9.93 -14.72 -33.49
CA GLN A 148 -9.85 -14.43 -34.93
C GLN A 148 -11.05 -14.98 -35.72
N GLY A 149 -11.98 -15.69 -35.07
CA GLY A 149 -13.11 -16.33 -35.75
C GLY A 149 -12.71 -17.50 -36.65
N GLY A 150 -11.56 -18.13 -36.38
CA GLY A 150 -11.03 -19.27 -37.14
C GLY A 150 -11.63 -20.62 -36.74
N MET A 151 -12.55 -20.65 -35.78
CA MET A 151 -13.22 -21.87 -35.30
C MET A 151 -14.61 -22.04 -35.93
N SER A 152 -15.00 -23.29 -36.19
CA SER A 152 -16.40 -23.63 -36.44
C SER A 152 -17.26 -23.44 -35.19
N LEU A 153 -18.59 -23.39 -35.34
CA LEU A 153 -19.53 -23.25 -34.21
C LEU A 153 -19.34 -24.35 -33.15
N THR A 154 -19.07 -25.59 -33.57
CA THR A 154 -18.83 -26.72 -32.67
C THR A 154 -17.53 -26.54 -31.88
N GLU A 155 -16.45 -26.12 -32.55
CA GLU A 155 -15.16 -25.88 -31.90
C GLU A 155 -15.22 -24.68 -30.94
N GLN A 156 -15.97 -23.64 -31.32
CA GLN A 156 -16.23 -22.48 -30.47
C GLN A 156 -16.95 -22.89 -29.19
N TYR A 157 -18.01 -23.70 -29.30
CA TYR A 157 -18.73 -24.24 -28.14
C TYR A 157 -17.81 -25.09 -27.24
N GLN A 158 -17.02 -25.99 -27.84
CA GLN A 158 -16.06 -26.82 -27.11
C GLN A 158 -14.99 -25.99 -26.40
N TYR A 159 -14.51 -24.92 -27.03
CA TYR A 159 -13.56 -24.00 -26.42
C TYR A 159 -14.18 -23.29 -25.21
N CYS A 160 -15.36 -22.70 -25.37
CA CYS A 160 -16.05 -22.03 -24.25
C CYS A 160 -16.37 -23.00 -23.10
N ASP A 161 -16.82 -24.22 -23.40
CA ASP A 161 -17.08 -25.26 -22.40
C ASP A 161 -15.79 -25.64 -21.65
N ALA A 162 -14.66 -25.75 -22.35
CA ALA A 162 -13.37 -26.03 -21.74
C ALA A 162 -12.87 -24.87 -20.85
N VAL A 163 -13.14 -23.61 -21.23
CA VAL A 163 -12.84 -22.43 -20.40
C VAL A 163 -13.66 -22.44 -19.11
N VAL A 164 -14.96 -22.69 -19.20
CA VAL A 164 -15.86 -22.76 -18.02
C VAL A 164 -15.46 -23.91 -17.08
N LYS A 165 -14.92 -25.01 -17.63
CA LYS A 165 -14.43 -26.17 -16.86
C LYS A 165 -13.00 -26.00 -16.31
N ASN A 166 -12.37 -24.83 -16.46
CA ASN A 166 -10.96 -24.59 -16.08
C ASN A 166 -9.98 -25.58 -16.73
N LEU A 167 -10.24 -25.97 -17.98
CA LEU A 167 -9.34 -26.81 -18.78
C LEU A 167 -8.53 -26.00 -19.79
N LYS A 168 -8.97 -24.77 -20.07
CA LYS A 168 -8.30 -23.81 -20.94
C LYS A 168 -8.42 -22.42 -20.34
N ASP A 169 -7.33 -21.67 -20.45
CA ASP A 169 -7.37 -20.26 -20.12
C ASP A 169 -7.87 -19.39 -21.29
N SER A 170 -8.47 -18.26 -20.94
CA SER A 170 -8.92 -17.23 -21.85
C SER A 170 -8.40 -15.83 -21.48
N GLN A 171 -7.69 -15.70 -20.37
CA GLN A 171 -7.24 -14.42 -19.83
C GLN A 171 -5.74 -14.43 -19.57
N PHE A 172 -5.10 -13.26 -19.72
CA PHE A 172 -3.68 -13.11 -19.44
C PHE A 172 -3.48 -12.70 -17.99
N ASP A 173 -2.39 -13.21 -17.39
CA ASP A 173 -1.95 -12.75 -16.09
C ASP A 173 -1.33 -11.35 -16.18
N THR A 174 -1.61 -10.54 -15.17
CA THR A 174 -1.08 -9.18 -15.09
C THR A 174 -0.01 -9.09 -14.02
N PHE A 175 1.18 -8.68 -14.43
CA PHE A 175 2.33 -8.47 -13.55
C PHE A 175 2.48 -6.98 -13.29
N SER A 176 2.37 -6.57 -12.03
CA SER A 176 2.62 -5.19 -11.59
C SER A 176 4.00 -5.11 -10.97
N PHE A 177 4.81 -4.12 -11.37
CA PHE A 177 6.13 -3.92 -10.80
C PHE A 177 6.32 -2.52 -10.23
N ASN A 178 7.14 -2.44 -9.19
CA ASN A 178 7.63 -1.21 -8.59
C ASN A 178 9.16 -1.29 -8.49
N LEU A 179 9.83 -0.34 -9.12
CA LEU A 179 11.28 -0.16 -9.13
C LEU A 179 11.58 1.27 -8.63
N PRO A 180 12.83 1.54 -8.20
CA PRO A 180 13.25 2.90 -7.89
C PRO A 180 12.95 3.86 -9.04
N GLY A 181 12.03 4.80 -8.81
CA GLY A 181 11.61 5.81 -9.79
C GLY A 181 10.72 5.31 -10.95
N LYS A 182 10.39 4.02 -11.02
CA LYS A 182 9.61 3.44 -12.14
C LYS A 182 8.59 2.44 -11.65
N SER A 183 7.40 2.48 -12.22
CA SER A 183 6.38 1.48 -11.98
C SER A 183 5.58 1.25 -13.25
N GLY A 184 4.96 0.08 -13.33
CA GLY A 184 4.19 -0.29 -14.50
C GLY A 184 3.53 -1.65 -14.34
N LYS A 185 2.86 -2.04 -15.41
CA LYS A 185 2.24 -3.35 -15.54
C LYS A 185 2.68 -3.96 -16.85
N PHE A 186 2.77 -5.29 -16.89
CA PHE A 186 3.00 -6.05 -18.11
C PHE A 186 2.25 -7.38 -18.06
N TYR A 187 2.17 -8.04 -19.20
CA TYR A 187 1.70 -9.42 -19.32
C TYR A 187 2.65 -10.18 -20.25
N PHE A 188 2.56 -11.52 -20.27
CA PHE A 188 3.42 -12.34 -21.12
C PHE A 188 2.74 -12.76 -22.41
N ASP A 189 3.24 -12.23 -23.51
CA ASP A 189 3.01 -12.75 -24.85
C ASP A 189 4.08 -13.81 -25.20
N LYS A 190 4.08 -14.33 -26.42
CA LYS A 190 5.12 -15.25 -26.93
C LYS A 190 5.83 -14.60 -28.09
N ALA A 191 7.15 -14.67 -28.08
CA ALA A 191 7.95 -14.36 -29.23
C ALA A 191 7.84 -15.45 -30.30
N SER A 192 8.34 -15.16 -31.50
CA SER A 192 8.32 -16.08 -32.65
C SER A 192 9.08 -17.39 -32.41
N ASP A 193 9.97 -17.41 -31.42
CA ASP A 193 10.73 -18.59 -30.98
C ASP A 193 10.01 -19.40 -29.88
N GLY A 194 8.81 -18.98 -29.46
CA GLY A 194 8.02 -19.62 -28.41
C GLY A 194 8.39 -19.22 -26.99
N SER A 195 9.40 -18.37 -26.81
CA SER A 195 9.82 -17.85 -25.50
C SER A 195 8.83 -16.81 -24.95
N PRO A 196 8.70 -16.69 -23.60
CA PRO A 196 7.85 -15.68 -22.99
C PRO A 196 8.38 -14.28 -23.29
N LYS A 197 7.55 -13.45 -23.92
CA LYS A 197 7.84 -12.05 -24.25
C LYS A 197 6.98 -11.14 -23.39
N ALA A 198 7.60 -10.41 -22.48
CA ALA A 198 6.89 -9.42 -21.69
C ALA A 198 6.44 -8.23 -22.57
N VAL A 199 5.16 -7.89 -22.49
CA VAL A 199 4.55 -6.73 -23.14
C VAL A 199 4.06 -5.78 -22.07
N LEU A 200 4.67 -4.59 -21.99
CA LEU A 200 4.28 -3.57 -21.02
C LEU A 200 3.00 -2.86 -21.47
N TYR A 201 2.11 -2.59 -20.51
CA TYR A 201 0.91 -1.76 -20.75
C TYR A 201 1.29 -0.31 -21.03
N ASN A 202 2.33 0.19 -20.36
CA ASN A 202 2.94 1.48 -20.65
C ASN A 202 4.16 1.27 -21.54
N GLN A 203 4.30 2.05 -22.62
CA GLN A 203 5.46 1.96 -23.53
C GLN A 203 6.72 2.58 -22.92
N GLN A 204 7.13 2.08 -21.74
CA GLN A 204 8.38 2.46 -21.12
C GLN A 204 9.55 1.72 -21.80
N PRO A 205 10.74 2.35 -21.91
CA PRO A 205 11.93 1.75 -22.51
C PRO A 205 12.60 0.72 -21.57
N LEU A 206 11.79 -0.14 -20.94
CA LEU A 206 12.23 -1.19 -20.04
C LEU A 206 12.30 -2.52 -20.80
N ARG A 207 13.32 -3.31 -20.50
CA ARG A 207 13.43 -4.68 -21.00
C ARG A 207 13.19 -5.65 -19.86
N ILE A 208 12.20 -6.51 -20.02
CA ILE A 208 11.83 -7.52 -19.02
C ILE A 208 12.14 -8.89 -19.60
N ASN A 209 12.94 -9.67 -18.88
CA ASN A 209 13.27 -11.05 -19.20
C ASN A 209 12.83 -11.95 -18.03
N PHE A 210 12.32 -13.13 -18.37
CA PHE A 210 12.01 -14.18 -17.40
C PHE A 210 12.68 -15.47 -17.83
N ALA A 211 13.63 -15.93 -17.01
CA ALA A 211 14.36 -17.18 -17.24
C ALA A 211 14.73 -17.81 -15.90
N ASN A 212 14.74 -19.15 -15.82
CA ASN A 212 15.14 -19.89 -14.62
C ASN A 212 14.42 -19.43 -13.33
N ASN A 213 13.13 -19.11 -13.42
CA ASN A 213 12.33 -18.62 -12.29
C ASN A 213 12.85 -17.30 -11.68
N GLN A 214 13.53 -16.48 -12.49
CA GLN A 214 14.04 -15.18 -12.14
C GLN A 214 13.52 -14.13 -13.13
N PHE A 215 12.99 -13.03 -12.61
CA PHE A 215 12.67 -11.85 -13.40
C PHE A 215 13.87 -10.92 -13.41
N THR A 216 14.23 -10.45 -14.60
CA THR A 216 15.29 -9.47 -14.78
C THR A 216 14.71 -8.29 -15.55
N ILE A 217 14.66 -7.12 -14.90
CA ILE A 217 14.23 -5.87 -15.53
C ILE A 217 15.45 -4.99 -15.75
N THR A 218 15.67 -4.56 -16.98
CA THR A 218 16.75 -3.66 -17.37
C THR A 218 16.20 -2.30 -17.78
N ASP A 219 16.72 -1.26 -17.16
CA ASP A 219 16.35 0.13 -17.41
C ASP A 219 17.09 0.74 -18.61
N GLU A 220 16.66 1.89 -19.13
CA GLU A 220 17.37 2.56 -20.26
C GLU A 220 18.80 2.95 -19.92
N ARG A 221 19.10 3.09 -18.62
CA ARG A 221 20.42 3.45 -18.10
C ARG A 221 21.34 2.24 -17.93
N GLY A 222 20.85 1.03 -18.22
CA GLY A 222 21.58 -0.22 -18.05
C GLY A 222 21.53 -0.80 -16.63
N ASN A 223 20.77 -0.20 -15.71
CA ASN A 223 20.54 -0.77 -14.39
C ASN A 223 19.75 -2.07 -14.52
N VAL A 224 20.20 -3.12 -13.83
CA VAL A 224 19.57 -4.44 -13.86
C VAL A 224 19.01 -4.78 -12.50
N TYR A 225 17.70 -5.00 -12.44
CA TYR A 225 16.96 -5.41 -11.26
C TYR A 225 16.59 -6.88 -11.41
N ALA A 226 17.12 -7.74 -10.53
CA ALA A 226 16.88 -9.17 -10.56
C ALA A 226 15.99 -9.57 -9.37
N PHE A 227 14.92 -10.30 -9.64
CA PHE A 227 13.99 -10.81 -8.66
C PHE A 227 13.92 -12.32 -8.80
N THR A 228 14.31 -13.04 -7.75
CA THR A 228 14.17 -14.49 -7.71
C THR A 228 12.80 -14.84 -7.13
N LEU A 229 12.16 -15.87 -7.69
CA LEU A 229 11.06 -16.50 -6.98
C LEU A 229 11.63 -17.30 -5.81
N SER A 230 11.70 -16.68 -4.63
CA SER A 230 11.84 -17.39 -3.37
C SER A 230 10.49 -18.03 -3.01
N ILE A 231 10.30 -19.30 -3.37
CA ILE A 231 9.20 -20.10 -2.83
C ILE A 231 9.65 -20.59 -1.44
N ASN A 232 9.52 -19.75 -0.42
CA ASN A 232 9.59 -20.18 0.96
C ASN A 232 8.32 -19.70 1.66
N GLY A 233 7.34 -20.60 1.77
CA GLY A 233 6.08 -20.37 2.48
C GLY A 233 4.90 -20.09 1.54
N SER A 234 4.17 -21.14 1.19
CA SER A 234 2.75 -20.99 0.88
C SER A 234 2.06 -20.66 2.21
N GLU A 235 1.86 -19.37 2.49
CA GLU A 235 0.90 -18.98 3.53
C GLU A 235 -0.50 -19.16 2.96
N THR A 236 -1.02 -20.37 3.11
CA THR A 236 -2.43 -20.67 2.84
C THR A 236 -3.23 -20.17 4.03
N TYR A 237 -3.95 -19.07 3.85
CA TYR A 237 -4.97 -18.61 4.79
C TYR A 237 -6.26 -19.39 4.51
N PRO A 238 -6.70 -20.30 5.39
CA PRO A 238 -7.78 -21.25 5.10
C PRO A 238 -9.19 -20.61 5.00
N ASP A 239 -9.33 -19.32 5.29
CA ASP A 239 -10.64 -18.68 5.48
C ASP A 239 -11.08 -17.75 4.32
N LEU A 240 -10.42 -17.80 3.16
CA LEU A 240 -10.81 -16.97 2.02
C LEU A 240 -11.62 -17.75 0.97
N PRO A 241 -12.72 -17.19 0.44
CA PRO A 241 -13.54 -17.85 -0.57
C PRO A 241 -12.84 -18.02 -1.94
N PHE A 242 -11.64 -17.45 -2.13
CA PHE A 242 -10.82 -17.58 -3.33
C PHE A 242 -9.32 -17.58 -2.98
N PRO A 243 -8.47 -18.36 -3.68
CA PRO A 243 -7.04 -18.43 -3.40
C PRO A 243 -6.32 -17.10 -3.73
N LEU A 244 -5.43 -16.69 -2.82
CA LEU A 244 -4.84 -15.36 -2.75
C LEU A 244 -3.68 -15.07 -3.71
N THR A 245 -3.56 -13.77 -3.99
CA THR A 245 -2.47 -13.09 -4.69
C THR A 245 -1.09 -13.36 -4.04
N ARG A 246 -0.07 -13.63 -4.87
CA ARG A 246 1.31 -13.82 -4.44
C ARG A 246 2.06 -12.48 -4.41
N THR A 247 2.27 -11.92 -3.22
CA THR A 247 3.24 -10.82 -2.99
C THR A 247 4.56 -11.41 -2.49
N LEU A 248 5.66 -11.08 -3.17
CA LEU A 248 7.00 -11.53 -2.77
C LEU A 248 7.78 -10.36 -2.13
N PRO A 249 8.26 -10.51 -0.88
CA PRO A 249 9.38 -9.74 -0.34
C PRO A 249 10.69 -10.55 -0.32
N ASN A 250 11.78 -9.78 -0.38
CA ASN A 250 13.23 -10.07 -0.46
C ASN A 250 13.78 -10.41 -1.84
#